data_AF-A0A353JXZ2-F1
#
_entry.id   AF-A0A353JXZ2-F1
#
_cell.length_a   1.000
_cell.length_b   1.000
_cell.length_c   1.000
_cell.angle_alpha   90.00
_cell.angle_beta   90.00
_cell.angle_gamma   90.00
#
_symmetry.space_group_name_H-M   'P 1'
#
loop_
_entity.id
_entity.type
_entity.pdbx_description
1 polymer ?
#
loop_
_entity_poly.entity_id
_entity_poly.type
_entity_poly.pdbx_seq_one_letter_code
_entity_poly.pdbx_strand_id
1 'polypeptide(L)'
;SKEVSTIKEENVNLEKTVKDLNDKLSKQEPKNNIAKEPSIKDKSNLYPIYTADTDTYKKQIDAYIYIPKELELKQKLDTLAKALSEAYFDNLPIQVVNIKDVDNKKIAVINLDESSENQGISDFSKLKGSTWATKYFQGSTGGTITSTQLIETMLQRDYSGQWIDGVKFLYKNKDCNFQHVPDLCNINYRK
;
A
#
# COMPACT_ATOMS: atom_id res chain seq x y z
N SER A 1 21.89 38.55 29.23
CA SER A 1 21.16 37.42 29.84
C SER A 1 21.73 36.12 29.28
N LYS A 2 21.94 35.10 30.12
CA LYS A 2 22.42 33.76 29.70
C LYS A 2 21.49 33.11 28.66
N GLU A 3 20.19 33.43 28.69
CA GLU A 3 19.24 32.98 27.66
C GLU A 3 19.57 33.49 26.27
N VAL A 4 20.03 34.74 26.14
CA VAL A 4 20.33 35.34 24.83
C VAL A 4 21.56 34.69 24.19
N SER A 5 22.52 34.20 24.99
CA SER A 5 23.65 33.42 24.49
C SER A 5 23.23 32.01 24.06
N THR A 6 22.37 31.35 24.84
CA THR A 6 21.90 29.99 24.53
C THR A 6 21.04 29.97 23.26
N ILE A 7 20.14 30.95 23.10
CA ILE A 7 19.31 31.09 21.89
C ILE A 7 20.17 31.34 20.64
N LYS A 8 21.27 32.08 20.77
CA LYS A 8 22.20 32.30 19.63
C LYS A 8 22.92 31.02 19.23
N GLU A 9 23.34 30.20 20.18
CA GLU A 9 23.98 28.91 19.91
C GLU A 9 22.99 27.91 19.27
N GLU A 10 21.74 27.88 19.74
CA GLU A 10 20.68 27.07 19.16
C GLU A 10 20.37 27.49 17.71
N ASN A 11 20.32 28.80 17.43
CA ASN A 11 20.09 29.31 16.07
C ASN A 11 21.21 28.90 15.11
N VAL A 12 22.48 28.96 15.54
CA VAL A 12 23.62 28.53 14.72
C VAL A 12 23.56 27.02 14.42
N ASN A 13 23.13 26.21 15.39
CA ASN A 13 22.96 24.77 15.20
C ASN A 13 21.78 24.43 14.27
N LEU A 14 20.68 25.20 14.37
CA LEU A 14 19.53 25.05 13.48
C LEU A 14 19.89 25.41 12.03
N GLU A 15 20.60 26.52 11.80
CA GLU A 15 21.07 26.92 10.47
C GLU A 15 21.97 25.85 9.84
N LYS A 16 22.88 25.26 10.63
CA LYS A 16 23.75 24.17 10.17
C LYS A 16 22.95 22.91 9.80
N THR A 17 21.91 22.60 10.57
CA THR A 17 21.04 21.44 10.32
C THR A 17 20.18 21.64 9.08
N VAL A 18 19.62 22.85 8.89
CA VAL A 18 18.85 23.21 7.68
C VAL A 18 19.74 23.12 6.43
N LYS A 19 20.99 23.56 6.53
CA LYS A 19 21.95 23.46 5.42
C LYS A 19 22.28 22.01 5.08
N ASP A 20 22.56 21.17 6.07
CA ASP A 20 22.85 19.74 5.85
C ASP A 20 21.64 18.98 5.29
N LEU A 21 20.42 19.32 5.74
CA LEU A 21 19.18 18.77 5.21
C LEU A 21 18.94 19.21 3.77
N ASN A 22 19.18 20.48 3.41
CA ASN A 22 19.08 20.96 2.02
C ASN A 22 20.14 20.33 1.10
N ASP A 23 21.36 20.12 1.59
CA ASP A 23 22.41 19.43 0.84
C ASP A 23 22.08 17.93 0.65
N LYS A 24 21.35 17.31 1.60
CA LYS A 24 20.81 15.95 1.44
C LYS A 24 19.59 15.91 0.51
N LEU A 25 18.71 16.91 0.57
CA LEU A 25 17.53 17.03 -0.27
C LEU A 25 17.91 17.26 -1.74
N SER A 26 18.91 18.11 -2.01
CA SER A 26 19.45 18.34 -3.37
C SER A 26 20.15 17.10 -3.95
N LYS A 27 20.72 16.24 -3.10
CA LYS A 27 21.25 14.93 -3.50
C LYS A 27 20.17 13.84 -3.62
N GLN A 28 18.97 14.10 -3.09
CA GLN A 28 17.78 13.24 -3.17
C GLN A 28 16.75 13.75 -4.20
N GLU A 29 17.04 14.81 -4.95
CA GLU A 29 16.17 15.22 -6.04
C GLU A 29 15.93 14.04 -6.97
N PRO A 30 14.66 13.68 -7.25
CA PRO A 30 14.37 12.75 -8.32
C PRO A 30 14.97 13.38 -9.57
N LYS A 31 15.83 12.64 -10.29
CA LYS A 31 16.20 12.99 -11.66
C LYS A 31 14.91 13.01 -12.47
N ASN A 32 14.24 14.16 -12.49
CA ASN A 32 13.11 14.42 -13.34
C ASN A 32 13.68 14.66 -14.74
N ASN A 33 14.14 13.59 -15.36
CA ASN A 33 14.19 13.52 -16.80
C ASN A 33 12.74 13.52 -17.26
N ILE A 34 12.20 14.70 -17.58
CA ILE A 34 11.14 14.80 -18.60
C ILE A 34 11.82 14.45 -19.93
N ALA A 35 12.20 13.18 -20.06
CA ALA A 35 12.41 12.52 -21.31
C ALA A 35 11.01 12.07 -21.77
N LYS A 36 10.65 12.43 -23.00
CA LYS A 36 9.59 11.75 -23.76
C LYS A 36 9.71 10.25 -23.46
N GLU A 37 8.68 9.65 -22.90
CA GLU A 37 8.59 8.25 -22.45
C GLU A 37 9.96 7.60 -22.20
N PRO A 38 10.40 7.39 -20.95
CA PRO A 38 11.47 6.42 -20.75
C PRO A 38 11.03 5.15 -21.47
N SER A 39 11.74 4.79 -22.54
CA SER A 39 11.61 3.48 -23.17
C SER A 39 12.14 2.52 -22.11
N ILE A 40 11.28 2.15 -21.18
CA ILE A 40 11.52 1.09 -20.21
C ILE A 40 11.65 -0.15 -21.08
N LYS A 41 12.86 -0.41 -21.57
CA LYS A 41 13.21 -1.55 -22.43
C LYS A 41 12.84 -2.87 -21.77
N ASP A 42 12.60 -2.83 -20.46
CA ASP A 42 12.22 -3.98 -19.67
C ASP A 42 10.93 -3.74 -18.88
N LYS A 43 9.78 -3.93 -19.54
CA LYS A 43 8.46 -3.88 -18.89
C LYS A 43 8.26 -4.96 -17.82
N SER A 44 9.18 -5.92 -17.65
CA SER A 44 9.00 -7.01 -16.68
C SER A 44 9.06 -6.57 -15.21
N ASN A 45 9.44 -5.30 -14.95
CA ASN A 45 9.46 -4.68 -13.62
C ASN A 45 8.31 -3.72 -13.37
N LEU A 46 7.38 -3.59 -14.32
CA LEU A 46 6.19 -2.79 -14.15
C LEU A 46 5.08 -3.70 -13.66
N TYR A 47 4.57 -3.39 -12.47
CA TYR A 47 3.48 -4.12 -11.85
C TYR A 47 2.22 -3.24 -11.90
N PRO A 48 1.11 -3.73 -12.47
CA PRO A 48 -0.14 -3.00 -12.48
C PRO A 48 -0.71 -2.82 -11.06
N ILE A 49 -1.23 -1.64 -10.80
CA ILE A 49 -2.21 -1.39 -9.74
C ILE A 49 -3.59 -1.46 -10.40
N TYR A 50 -4.43 -2.35 -9.89
CA TYR A 50 -5.74 -2.61 -10.47
C TYR A 50 -6.83 -1.82 -9.76
N THR A 51 -7.83 -1.41 -10.54
CA THR A 51 -9.13 -0.92 -10.07
C THR A 51 -10.24 -1.80 -10.63
N ALA A 52 -11.50 -1.45 -10.38
CA ALA A 52 -12.65 -2.07 -11.00
C ALA A 52 -13.52 -1.05 -11.73
N ASP A 53 -14.02 -1.45 -12.89
CA ASP A 53 -15.02 -0.71 -13.64
C ASP A 53 -16.30 -0.56 -12.80
N THR A 54 -16.84 0.65 -12.68
CA THR A 54 -17.98 0.91 -11.79
C THR A 54 -19.29 0.31 -12.28
N ASP A 55 -19.41 0.03 -13.58
CA ASP A 55 -20.64 -0.50 -14.18
C ASP A 55 -20.59 -2.03 -14.29
N THR A 56 -19.43 -2.57 -14.63
CA THR A 56 -19.24 -4.00 -14.93
C THR A 56 -18.51 -4.77 -13.84
N TYR A 57 -17.90 -4.08 -12.86
CA TYR A 57 -17.06 -4.64 -11.80
C TYR A 57 -15.84 -5.43 -12.29
N LYS A 58 -15.52 -5.34 -13.58
CA LYS A 58 -14.35 -6.03 -14.13
C LYS A 58 -13.10 -5.29 -13.71
N LYS A 59 -12.06 -6.06 -13.34
CA LYS A 59 -10.75 -5.49 -13.06
C LYS A 59 -10.22 -4.72 -14.27
N GLN A 60 -9.60 -3.58 -14.01
CA GLN A 60 -8.95 -2.72 -14.98
C GLN A 60 -7.60 -2.30 -14.43
N ILE A 61 -6.63 -2.06 -15.30
CA ILE A 61 -5.35 -1.49 -14.90
C ILE A 61 -5.52 0.03 -14.89
N ASP A 62 -5.22 0.66 -13.76
CA ASP A 62 -5.27 2.11 -13.64
C ASP A 62 -3.87 2.73 -13.69
N ALA A 63 -2.90 2.10 -13.01
CA ALA A 63 -1.54 2.58 -12.94
C ALA A 63 -0.52 1.43 -13.00
N TYR A 64 0.74 1.78 -13.18
CA TYR A 64 1.87 0.87 -13.02
C TYR A 64 2.86 1.43 -12.01
N ILE A 65 3.44 0.54 -11.21
CA ILE A 65 4.59 0.84 -10.36
C ILE A 65 5.82 0.08 -10.85
N TYR A 66 6.96 0.76 -10.86
CA TYR A 66 8.25 0.10 -11.08
C TYR A 66 8.73 -0.52 -9.77
N ILE A 67 9.04 -1.82 -9.80
CA ILE A 67 9.61 -2.55 -8.67
C ILE A 67 10.91 -3.23 -9.12
N PRO A 68 12.06 -2.96 -8.47
CA PRO A 68 13.32 -3.60 -8.83
C PRO A 68 13.28 -5.14 -8.74
N LYS A 69 13.98 -5.83 -9.65
CA LYS A 69 13.96 -7.31 -9.76
C LYS A 69 14.57 -7.98 -8.56
N GLU A 70 15.61 -7.37 -8.03
CA GLU A 70 16.46 -7.84 -6.93
C GLU A 70 15.74 -7.85 -5.58
N LEU A 71 14.56 -7.20 -5.47
CA LEU A 71 13.78 -7.25 -4.25
C LEU A 71 13.21 -8.65 -4.02
N GLU A 72 13.27 -9.08 -2.75
CA GLU A 72 12.61 -10.29 -2.29
C GLU A 72 11.10 -10.18 -2.44
N LEU A 73 10.42 -11.31 -2.61
CA LEU A 73 8.97 -11.35 -2.88
C LEU A 73 8.15 -10.53 -1.86
N LYS A 74 8.48 -10.64 -0.56
CA LYS A 74 7.80 -9.85 0.48
C LYS A 74 8.00 -8.35 0.28
N GLN A 75 9.21 -7.90 -0.05
CA GLN A 75 9.52 -6.48 -0.27
C GLN A 75 8.80 -5.92 -1.50
N LYS A 76 8.64 -6.74 -2.55
CA LYS A 76 7.83 -6.38 -3.72
C LYS A 76 6.36 -6.21 -3.34
N LEU A 77 5.81 -7.12 -2.55
CA LEU A 77 4.44 -7.03 -2.02
C LEU A 77 4.28 -5.81 -1.09
N ASP A 78 5.25 -5.50 -0.24
CA ASP A 78 5.23 -4.31 0.62
C ASP A 78 5.22 -3.02 -0.23
N THR A 79 5.94 -3.01 -1.35
CA THR A 79 5.95 -1.89 -2.32
C THR A 79 4.59 -1.71 -3.00
N LEU A 80 3.95 -2.81 -3.43
CA LEU A 80 2.60 -2.78 -3.98
C LEU A 80 1.57 -2.31 -2.95
N ALA A 81 1.64 -2.84 -1.73
CA ALA A 81 0.73 -2.49 -0.64
C ALA A 81 0.79 -0.98 -0.33
N LYS A 82 2.01 -0.42 -0.26
CA LYS A 82 2.21 1.01 -0.07
C LYS A 82 1.62 1.84 -1.21
N ALA A 83 1.96 1.52 -2.46
CA ALA A 83 1.48 2.27 -3.61
C ALA A 83 -0.06 2.22 -3.75
N LEU A 84 -0.65 1.05 -3.51
CA LEU A 84 -2.08 0.85 -3.51
C LEU A 84 -2.77 1.69 -2.42
N SER A 85 -2.20 1.68 -1.21
CA SER A 85 -2.70 2.48 -0.08
C SER A 85 -2.70 3.98 -0.36
N GLU A 86 -1.59 4.48 -0.91
CA GLU A 86 -1.41 5.89 -1.30
C GLU A 86 -2.40 6.31 -2.39
N ALA A 87 -2.64 5.45 -3.38
CA ALA A 87 -3.47 5.77 -4.53
C ALA A 87 -4.98 5.70 -4.26
N TYR A 88 -5.44 4.76 -3.42
CA TYR A 88 -6.87 4.44 -3.31
C TYR A 88 -7.45 4.50 -1.90
N PHE A 89 -6.61 4.37 -0.87
CA PHE A 89 -7.07 4.10 0.48
C PHE A 89 -6.68 5.16 1.50
N ASP A 90 -6.46 6.40 1.05
CA ASP A 90 -6.13 7.54 1.91
C ASP A 90 -4.96 7.24 2.88
N ASN A 91 -3.97 6.47 2.42
CA ASN A 91 -2.83 6.01 3.22
C ASN A 91 -3.18 5.08 4.39
N LEU A 92 -4.34 4.41 4.37
CA LEU A 92 -4.68 3.40 5.36
C LEU A 92 -3.68 2.22 5.32
N PRO A 93 -3.19 1.73 6.46
CA PRO A 93 -2.19 0.67 6.50
C PRO A 93 -2.60 -0.63 5.78
N ILE A 94 -1.74 -1.07 4.86
CA ILE A 94 -1.77 -2.39 4.22
C ILE A 94 -0.42 -3.05 4.49
N GLN A 95 -0.39 -4.11 5.30
CA GLN A 95 0.84 -4.70 5.81
C GLN A 95 0.95 -6.16 5.40
N VAL A 96 2.00 -6.53 4.67
CA VAL A 96 2.29 -7.95 4.43
C VAL A 96 2.90 -8.53 5.71
N VAL A 97 2.11 -9.30 6.45
CA VAL A 97 2.49 -9.86 7.75
C VAL A 97 3.48 -11.01 7.55
N ASN A 98 3.12 -11.97 6.69
CA ASN A 98 3.98 -13.08 6.31
C ASN A 98 3.54 -13.71 4.99
N ILE A 99 4.37 -14.63 4.50
CA ILE A 99 4.03 -15.54 3.41
C ILE A 99 4.12 -16.95 4.00
N LYS A 100 3.01 -17.69 4.00
CA LYS A 100 2.92 -19.04 4.56
C LYS A 100 2.80 -20.07 3.44
N ASP A 101 3.36 -21.25 3.65
CA ASP A 101 3.07 -22.41 2.82
C ASP A 101 1.82 -23.13 3.36
N VAL A 102 0.79 -23.24 2.53
CA VAL A 102 -0.45 -23.97 2.81
C VAL A 102 -0.67 -24.93 1.65
N ASP A 103 -0.64 -26.23 1.89
CA ASP A 103 -0.79 -27.26 0.85
C ASP A 103 0.15 -27.04 -0.37
N ASN A 104 1.42 -26.73 -0.09
CA ASN A 104 2.46 -26.38 -1.07
C ASN A 104 2.18 -25.12 -1.91
N LYS A 105 1.24 -24.27 -1.49
CA LYS A 105 0.96 -22.96 -2.08
C LYS A 105 1.45 -21.84 -1.17
N LYS A 106 2.11 -20.84 -1.75
CA LYS A 106 2.57 -19.64 -1.03
C LYS A 106 1.45 -18.63 -0.88
N ILE A 107 0.98 -18.43 0.33
CA ILE A 107 -0.13 -17.51 0.67
C ILE A 107 0.41 -16.30 1.41
N ALA A 108 0.28 -15.11 0.83
CA ALA A 108 0.56 -13.87 1.56
C ALA A 108 -0.59 -13.55 2.51
N VAL A 109 -0.28 -13.37 3.79
CA VAL A 109 -1.23 -12.87 4.78
C VAL A 109 -1.01 -11.37 4.94
N ILE A 110 -2.05 -10.59 4.67
CA ILE A 110 -2.00 -9.14 4.60
C ILE A 110 -2.96 -8.57 5.65
N ASN A 111 -2.45 -7.71 6.53
CA ASN A 111 -3.26 -7.03 7.52
C ASN A 111 -3.68 -5.65 7.01
N LEU A 112 -4.99 -5.39 7.08
CA LEU A 112 -5.59 -4.08 6.88
C LEU A 112 -5.84 -3.50 8.27
N ASP A 113 -5.13 -2.44 8.59
CA ASP A 113 -5.29 -1.74 9.87
C ASP A 113 -5.86 -0.34 9.64
N GLU A 114 -6.46 0.22 10.67
CA GLU A 114 -6.91 1.60 10.61
C GLU A 114 -5.73 2.57 10.76
N SER A 115 -5.98 3.84 10.43
CA SER A 115 -5.03 4.92 10.70
C SER A 115 -4.60 4.91 12.17
N SER A 116 -3.41 5.43 12.45
CA SER A 116 -2.82 5.44 13.80
C SER A 116 -3.72 6.11 14.85
N GLU A 117 -4.53 7.10 14.47
CA GLU A 117 -5.52 7.73 15.36
C GLU A 117 -6.71 6.83 15.72
N ASN A 118 -6.99 5.82 14.90
CA ASN A 118 -8.12 4.92 15.00
C ASN A 118 -7.72 3.52 15.53
N GLN A 119 -6.44 3.26 15.72
CA GLN A 119 -5.94 2.00 16.28
C GLN A 119 -6.46 1.80 17.70
N GLY A 120 -6.91 0.58 18.01
CA GLY A 120 -7.51 0.22 19.29
C GLY A 120 -8.98 0.62 19.47
N ILE A 121 -9.57 1.40 18.55
CA ILE A 121 -11.00 1.73 18.57
C ILE A 121 -11.79 0.56 17.98
N SER A 122 -12.63 -0.08 18.80
CA SER A 122 -13.53 -1.17 18.37
C SER A 122 -14.90 -0.68 17.92
N ASP A 123 -15.35 0.45 18.46
CA ASP A 123 -16.64 1.07 18.15
C ASP A 123 -16.53 1.90 16.85
N PHE A 124 -17.12 1.40 15.77
CA PHE A 124 -17.04 2.04 14.45
C PHE A 124 -17.65 3.44 14.43
N SER A 125 -18.56 3.78 15.34
CA SER A 125 -19.14 5.14 15.42
C SER A 125 -18.15 6.20 15.90
N LYS A 126 -17.03 5.77 16.50
CA LYS A 126 -15.97 6.66 17.03
C LYS A 126 -14.78 6.79 16.10
N LEU A 127 -14.78 6.07 14.99
CA LEU A 127 -13.75 6.16 13.98
C LEU A 127 -13.80 7.52 13.29
N LYS A 128 -12.61 8.08 13.00
CA LYS A 128 -12.45 9.38 12.36
C LYS A 128 -11.92 9.25 10.95
N GLY A 129 -12.34 10.17 10.09
CA GLY A 129 -11.87 10.24 8.71
C GLY A 129 -12.24 9.00 7.88
N SER A 130 -11.44 8.75 6.85
CA SER A 130 -11.56 7.55 6.02
C SER A 130 -11.07 6.33 6.76
N THR A 131 -11.91 5.30 6.86
CA THR A 131 -11.55 4.03 7.50
C THR A 131 -11.93 2.86 6.61
N TRP A 132 -11.28 1.72 6.83
CA TRP A 132 -11.67 0.48 6.17
C TRP A 132 -13.13 0.16 6.46
N ALA A 133 -13.52 0.18 7.74
CA ALA A 133 -14.83 -0.27 8.18
C ALA A 133 -15.99 0.63 7.72
N THR A 134 -15.82 1.95 7.71
CA THR A 134 -16.92 2.90 7.46
C THR A 134 -16.91 3.53 6.08
N LYS A 135 -15.80 3.46 5.33
CA LYS A 135 -15.73 3.99 3.95
C LYS A 135 -15.58 2.90 2.91
N TYR A 136 -14.60 2.00 3.06
CA TYR A 136 -14.20 1.08 1.99
C TYR A 136 -14.95 -0.26 2.02
N PHE A 137 -15.37 -0.74 3.21
CA PHE A 137 -16.13 -1.98 3.37
C PHE A 137 -17.64 -1.74 3.46
N GLN A 138 -18.13 -0.57 3.06
CA GLN A 138 -19.55 -0.23 3.08
C GLN A 138 -20.16 -0.31 1.68
N GLY A 139 -21.39 -0.83 1.60
CA GLY A 139 -22.15 -0.96 0.37
C GLY A 139 -21.60 -2.01 -0.60
N SER A 140 -22.47 -2.66 -1.36
CA SER A 140 -22.08 -3.76 -2.24
C SER A 140 -21.13 -3.32 -3.36
N THR A 141 -21.40 -2.19 -4.01
CA THR A 141 -20.54 -1.62 -5.07
C THR A 141 -19.17 -1.24 -4.53
N GLY A 142 -19.12 -0.46 -3.44
CA GLY A 142 -17.86 -0.03 -2.81
C GLY A 142 -17.02 -1.20 -2.30
N GLY A 143 -17.67 -2.18 -1.68
CA GLY A 143 -17.02 -3.41 -1.22
C GLY A 143 -16.45 -4.25 -2.37
N THR A 144 -17.17 -4.37 -3.49
CA THR A 144 -16.70 -5.11 -4.68
C THR A 144 -15.48 -4.43 -5.30
N ILE A 145 -15.51 -3.10 -5.46
CA ILE A 145 -14.39 -2.33 -6.00
C ILE A 145 -13.16 -2.46 -5.08
N THR A 146 -13.35 -2.25 -3.77
CA THR A 146 -12.29 -2.37 -2.75
C THR A 146 -11.67 -3.76 -2.76
N SER A 147 -12.49 -4.81 -2.80
CA SER A 147 -12.02 -6.19 -2.83
C SER A 147 -11.21 -6.47 -4.09
N THR A 148 -11.69 -5.99 -5.25
CA THR A 148 -10.97 -6.16 -6.53
C THR A 148 -9.62 -5.46 -6.51
N GLN A 149 -9.57 -4.21 -6.05
CA GLN A 149 -8.34 -3.43 -5.92
C GLN A 149 -7.30 -4.14 -5.05
N LEU A 150 -7.71 -4.62 -3.87
CA LEU A 150 -6.84 -5.34 -2.95
C LEU A 150 -6.39 -6.69 -3.50
N ILE A 151 -7.32 -7.53 -3.95
CA ILE A 151 -7.03 -8.90 -4.38
C ILE A 151 -6.20 -8.89 -5.65
N GLU A 152 -6.64 -8.20 -6.71
CA GLU A 152 -5.96 -8.25 -8.01
C GLU A 152 -4.58 -7.60 -7.97
N THR A 153 -4.44 -6.49 -7.24
CA THR A 153 -3.13 -5.81 -7.08
C THR A 153 -2.15 -6.64 -6.28
N MET A 154 -2.55 -7.33 -5.23
CA MET A 154 -1.60 -8.12 -4.46
C MET A 154 -1.28 -9.46 -5.15
N LEU A 155 -2.27 -10.05 -5.81
CA LEU A 155 -2.17 -11.38 -6.42
C LEU A 155 -1.53 -11.37 -7.81
N GLN A 156 -1.58 -10.23 -8.51
CA GLN A 156 -0.94 -10.04 -9.83
C GLN A 156 -1.27 -11.21 -10.77
N ARG A 157 -2.57 -11.51 -10.96
CA ARG A 157 -3.02 -12.73 -11.66
C ARG A 157 -2.44 -12.90 -13.05
N ASP A 158 -2.23 -11.79 -13.75
CA ASP A 158 -1.79 -11.78 -15.14
C ASP A 158 -0.25 -11.82 -15.28
N TYR A 159 0.49 -11.68 -14.17
CA TYR A 159 1.95 -11.78 -14.19
C TYR A 159 2.38 -13.23 -14.49
N SER A 160 3.34 -13.44 -15.37
CA SER A 160 3.75 -14.81 -15.76
C SER A 160 4.89 -15.38 -14.92
N GLY A 161 5.59 -14.53 -14.16
CA GLY A 161 6.71 -14.94 -13.31
C GLY A 161 6.30 -15.61 -12.01
N GLN A 162 7.31 -16.07 -11.27
CA GLN A 162 7.13 -16.59 -9.91
C GLN A 162 6.55 -15.50 -9.00
N TRP A 163 5.49 -15.86 -8.29
CA TRP A 163 4.77 -14.96 -7.38
C TRP A 163 4.15 -15.78 -6.23
N ILE A 164 3.29 -15.16 -5.43
CA ILE A 164 2.42 -15.88 -4.50
C ILE A 164 1.29 -16.59 -5.24
N ASP A 165 0.81 -17.70 -4.65
CA ASP A 165 -0.30 -18.50 -5.14
C ASP A 165 -1.64 -18.03 -4.59
N GLY A 166 -1.64 -17.27 -3.49
CA GLY A 166 -2.85 -16.72 -2.91
C GLY A 166 -2.60 -15.57 -1.94
N VAL A 167 -3.68 -14.87 -1.61
CA VAL A 167 -3.72 -13.80 -0.61
C VAL A 167 -4.82 -14.08 0.41
N LYS A 168 -4.56 -13.78 1.68
CA LYS A 168 -5.57 -13.75 2.74
C LYS A 168 -5.49 -12.40 3.43
N PHE A 169 -6.61 -11.70 3.51
CA PHE A 169 -6.67 -10.43 4.24
C PHE A 169 -7.17 -10.64 5.67
N LEU A 170 -6.58 -9.88 6.58
CA LEU A 170 -6.98 -9.71 7.96
C LEU A 170 -7.43 -8.27 8.17
N TYR A 171 -8.30 -8.06 9.15
CA TYR A 171 -8.65 -6.73 9.63
C TYR A 171 -8.24 -6.61 11.10
N LYS A 172 -7.43 -5.61 11.45
CA LYS A 172 -6.89 -5.43 12.81
C LYS A 172 -6.26 -6.71 13.37
N ASN A 173 -5.48 -7.40 12.55
CA ASN A 173 -4.81 -8.68 12.81
C ASN A 173 -5.74 -9.86 13.15
N LYS A 174 -7.04 -9.75 12.82
CA LYS A 174 -8.04 -10.81 13.01
C LYS A 174 -8.65 -11.18 11.66
N ASP A 175 -9.28 -12.35 11.59
CA ASP A 175 -10.10 -12.69 10.42
C ASP A 175 -11.15 -11.60 10.22
N CYS A 176 -11.25 -11.09 8.99
CA CYS A 176 -12.27 -10.10 8.69
C CYS A 176 -13.64 -10.79 8.55
N ASN A 177 -14.69 -10.08 8.94
CA ASN A 177 -16.07 -10.54 8.80
C ASN A 177 -16.95 -9.34 8.49
N PHE A 178 -16.99 -8.94 7.23
CA PHE A 178 -17.78 -7.80 6.75
C PHE A 178 -18.71 -8.26 5.64
N GLN A 179 -20.00 -7.96 5.79
CA GLN A 179 -21.05 -8.42 4.87
C GLN A 179 -20.83 -7.96 3.42
N HIS A 180 -20.21 -6.80 3.20
CA HIS A 180 -20.03 -6.23 1.87
C HIS A 180 -18.69 -6.57 1.20
N VAL A 181 -17.77 -7.23 1.92
CA VAL A 181 -16.48 -7.71 1.35
C VAL A 181 -16.24 -9.19 1.71
N PRO A 182 -17.21 -10.09 1.47
CA PRO A 182 -17.11 -11.48 1.90
C PRO A 182 -15.92 -12.21 1.27
N ASP A 183 -15.62 -11.91 0.00
CA ASP A 183 -14.53 -12.56 -0.73
C ASP A 183 -13.15 -12.17 -0.20
N LEU A 184 -13.01 -10.95 0.31
CA LEU A 184 -11.75 -10.44 0.85
C LEU A 184 -11.24 -11.28 2.04
N CYS A 185 -12.17 -11.83 2.82
CA CYS A 185 -11.88 -12.57 4.06
C CYS A 185 -11.51 -14.04 3.82
N ASN A 186 -11.73 -14.54 2.61
CA ASN A 186 -11.30 -15.86 2.20
C ASN A 186 -9.87 -15.86 1.65
N ILE A 187 -9.26 -17.04 1.55
CA ILE A 187 -8.03 -17.19 0.78
C ILE A 187 -8.40 -17.08 -0.70
N ASN A 188 -7.87 -16.06 -1.36
CA ASN A 188 -8.04 -15.84 -2.79
C ASN A 188 -6.83 -16.40 -3.52
N TYR A 189 -7.03 -17.51 -4.24
CA TYR A 189 -5.98 -18.14 -5.03
C TYR A 189 -5.86 -17.50 -6.39
N ARG A 190 -4.62 -17.41 -6.90
CA ARG A 190 -4.25 -16.89 -8.20
C ARG A 190 -4.79 -17.74 -9.35
N LYS A 191 -4.77 -19.07 -9.16
CA LYS A 191 -5.21 -20.12 -10.09
C LYS A 191 -5.75 -21.32 -9.30
#